data_AF-A0A6A0H9Y7-F1
#
_entry.id   AF-A0A6A0H9Y7-F1
#
_cell.length_a   1.000
_cell.length_b   1.000
_cell.length_c   1.000
_cell.angle_alpha   90.00
_cell.angle_beta   90.00
_cell.angle_gamma   90.00
#
_symmetry.space_group_name_H-M   'P 1'
#
loop_
_entity.id
_entity.type
_entity.pdbx_description
1 polymer ?
#
loop_
_entity_poly.entity_id
_entity_poly.type
_entity_poly.pdbx_seq_one_letter_code
_entity_poly.pdbx_strand_id
1 'polypeptide(L)'
;MFKAYPYYRSRIVADAHMDIPPYHRGEVWAALLGVDGDTISTYAEIDKVTPTSTDRQIEVDIPRCHQYDELLSSPRAHQKFTRLLKAWVVSHPGLVYWQGLDSLTAPFLYLNFNNEALAYACLTAFIKKYLHKFFLRDNSAVIQEYLAKFCHLVAFHDPLLFSHLASIGFVPELYAIPWFLTMYTHVFPLSQIFHVWDTLLLHPASLALCVAAAILRHLRHQLLDFSFNDCILLFSDMPDINIEQVVKDSVDLHLETPVSLLYRHHAPPSSDRDTEQHLSGPLNDLSSITLAEQRSEICGRISGADVVRLSEALPGSLLVVDTRPQHLFQTGSLMNAWNAPGELWMREGDSPSEDGGPQLVLEQAKLRAVGKMAVVVMGTKAAHHLTLQVS
;
A
#
# COMPACT_ATOMS: atom_id res chain seq x y z
N MET A 1 -7.47 5.66 31.83
CA MET A 1 -7.20 4.56 30.88
C MET A 1 -5.72 4.49 30.51
N PHE A 2 -5.13 5.54 29.95
CA PHE A 2 -3.73 5.55 29.50
C PHE A 2 -2.67 5.33 30.59
N LYS A 3 -2.88 5.82 31.81
CA LYS A 3 -1.99 5.55 32.97
C LYS A 3 -1.85 4.07 33.36
N ALA A 4 -2.75 3.23 32.87
CA ALA A 4 -2.76 1.79 33.10
C ALA A 4 -2.53 0.99 31.80
N TYR A 5 -2.08 1.64 30.73
CA TYR A 5 -1.54 0.95 29.56
C TYR A 5 -0.25 0.19 29.97
N PRO A 6 -0.02 -1.05 29.51
CA PRO A 6 -0.71 -1.78 28.42
C PRO A 6 -1.96 -2.58 28.82
N TYR A 7 -2.37 -2.62 30.09
CA TYR A 7 -3.47 -3.48 30.56
C TYR A 7 -4.82 -3.22 29.86
N TYR A 8 -5.11 -1.98 29.48
CA TYR A 8 -6.35 -1.61 28.78
C TYR A 8 -6.23 -1.58 27.25
N ARG A 9 -5.17 -2.11 26.64
CA ARG A 9 -4.93 -2.04 25.18
C ARG A 9 -6.15 -2.48 24.36
N SER A 10 -6.74 -3.64 24.66
CA SER A 10 -7.90 -4.16 23.91
C SER A 10 -9.11 -3.22 23.96
N ARG A 11 -9.32 -2.54 25.08
CA ARG A 11 -10.41 -1.56 25.21
C ARG A 11 -10.09 -0.26 24.45
N ILE A 12 -8.83 0.20 24.47
CA ILE A 12 -8.41 1.37 23.67
C ILE A 12 -8.64 1.09 22.19
N VAL A 13 -8.25 -0.11 21.72
CA VAL A 13 -8.49 -0.54 20.34
C VAL A 13 -9.98 -0.56 20.02
N ALA A 14 -10.82 -1.16 20.88
CA ALA A 14 -12.26 -1.20 20.66
C ALA A 14 -12.89 0.20 20.60
N ASP A 15 -12.53 1.10 21.52
CA ASP A 15 -13.03 2.47 21.55
C ASP A 15 -12.56 3.25 20.32
N ALA A 16 -11.31 3.04 19.87
CA ALA A 16 -10.75 3.70 18.68
C ALA A 16 -11.42 3.28 17.36
N HIS A 17 -12.01 2.07 17.28
CA HIS A 17 -12.84 1.68 16.13
C HIS A 17 -14.17 2.46 16.06
N MET A 18 -14.61 3.03 17.18
CA MET A 18 -15.81 3.88 17.22
C MET A 18 -15.47 5.32 16.87
N ASP A 19 -14.48 5.90 17.57
CA ASP A 19 -13.96 7.24 17.32
C ASP A 19 -12.64 7.47 18.08
N ILE A 20 -11.80 8.40 17.60
CA ILE A 20 -10.61 8.86 18.31
C ILE A 20 -10.80 10.33 18.69
N PRO A 21 -11.13 10.63 19.96
CA PRO A 21 -11.33 12.00 20.41
C PRO A 21 -10.07 12.86 20.18
N PRO A 22 -10.19 14.06 19.59
CA PRO A 22 -9.01 14.86 19.21
C PRO A 22 -8.04 15.14 20.36
N TYR A 23 -8.56 15.37 21.57
CA TYR A 23 -7.75 15.66 22.76
C TYR A 23 -6.91 14.47 23.23
N HIS A 24 -7.31 13.23 22.90
CA HIS A 24 -6.63 12.00 23.30
C HIS A 24 -5.91 11.29 22.14
N ARG A 25 -5.92 11.89 20.94
CA ARG A 25 -5.38 11.24 19.73
C ARG A 25 -3.91 10.87 19.89
N GLY A 26 -3.09 11.72 20.51
CA GLY A 26 -1.68 11.44 20.77
C GLY A 26 -1.47 10.17 21.61
N GLU A 27 -2.20 10.02 22.73
CA GLU A 27 -2.08 8.84 23.58
C GLU A 27 -2.71 7.59 22.97
N VAL A 28 -3.83 7.73 22.24
CA VAL A 28 -4.44 6.61 21.52
C VAL A 28 -3.50 6.10 20.44
N TRP A 29 -2.91 6.97 19.62
CA TRP A 29 -1.95 6.58 18.59
C TRP A 29 -0.73 5.88 19.18
N ALA A 30 -0.18 6.38 20.29
CA ALA A 30 0.90 5.71 21.00
C ALA A 30 0.52 4.28 21.41
N ALA A 31 -0.69 4.10 21.98
CA ALA A 31 -1.19 2.78 22.38
C ALA A 31 -1.45 1.84 21.19
N LEU A 32 -1.99 2.35 20.07
CA LEU A 32 -2.21 1.58 18.84
C LEU A 32 -0.89 1.15 18.20
N LEU A 33 0.15 2.00 18.29
CA LEU A 33 1.51 1.70 17.84
C LEU A 33 2.29 0.79 18.80
N GLY A 34 1.72 0.41 19.94
CA GLY A 34 2.39 -0.44 20.90
C GLY A 34 3.49 0.27 21.69
N VAL A 35 3.47 1.60 21.77
CA VAL A 35 4.47 2.37 22.52
C VAL A 35 4.23 2.18 24.03
N ASP A 36 5.17 1.51 24.69
CA ASP A 36 5.21 1.32 26.14
C ASP A 36 6.58 1.71 26.73
N GLY A 37 6.73 1.48 28.03
CA GLY A 37 8.00 1.69 28.74
C GLY A 37 8.34 3.15 29.05
N ASP A 38 9.60 3.36 29.45
CA ASP A 38 10.14 4.68 29.81
C ASP A 38 10.67 5.42 28.59
N THR A 39 9.74 6.04 27.85
CA THR A 39 10.07 6.84 26.67
C THR A 39 10.91 8.07 27.01
N ILE A 40 10.76 8.64 28.21
CA ILE A 40 11.43 9.87 28.64
C ILE A 40 12.92 9.61 28.79
N SER A 41 13.30 8.59 29.57
CA SER A 41 14.71 8.25 29.77
C SER A 41 15.36 7.82 28.45
N THR A 42 14.67 6.96 27.69
CA THR A 42 15.14 6.50 26.37
C THR A 42 15.44 7.67 25.43
N TYR A 43 14.55 8.65 25.33
CA TYR A 43 14.76 9.82 24.47
C TYR A 43 15.82 10.77 25.01
N ALA A 44 15.93 10.90 26.34
CA ALA A 44 16.92 11.76 26.98
C ALA A 44 18.36 11.31 26.69
N GLU A 45 18.61 10.00 26.69
CA GLU A 45 19.92 9.38 26.48
C GLU A 45 20.50 9.55 25.07
N ILE A 46 19.66 9.80 24.06
CA ILE A 46 20.09 9.94 22.67
C ILE A 46 20.87 11.24 22.47
N ASP A 47 22.04 11.18 21.81
CA ASP A 47 22.77 12.38 21.43
C ASP A 47 22.03 13.16 20.33
N LYS A 48 21.68 14.41 20.64
CA LYS A 48 20.95 15.33 19.75
C LYS A 48 21.80 16.56 19.38
N VAL A 49 23.02 16.64 19.92
CA VAL A 49 23.87 17.84 19.85
C VAL A 49 24.98 17.64 18.83
N THR A 50 25.66 16.50 18.85
CA THR A 50 26.79 16.24 17.95
C THR A 50 26.37 16.45 16.49
N PRO A 51 27.16 17.22 15.69
CA PRO A 51 26.84 17.43 14.29
C PRO A 51 26.81 16.13 13.50
N THR A 52 25.81 15.98 12.63
CA THR A 52 25.72 14.85 11.70
C THR A 52 25.81 15.33 10.25
N SER A 53 26.11 14.41 9.32
CA SER A 53 26.12 14.73 7.89
C SER A 53 24.74 15.15 7.35
N THR A 54 23.66 14.86 8.09
CA THR A 54 22.28 15.14 7.73
C THR A 54 21.79 16.52 8.22
N ASP A 55 22.50 17.16 9.16
CA ASP A 55 22.04 18.39 9.82
C ASP A 55 21.67 19.49 8.81
N ARG A 56 22.49 19.69 7.77
CA ARG A 56 22.22 20.67 6.73
C ARG A 56 20.91 20.42 5.98
N GLN A 57 20.57 19.16 5.72
CA GLN A 57 19.32 18.82 5.03
C GLN A 57 18.12 19.08 5.94
N ILE A 58 18.22 18.68 7.21
CA ILE A 58 17.18 18.93 8.23
C ILE A 58 16.91 20.44 8.38
N GLU A 59 17.96 21.27 8.41
CA GLU A 59 17.85 22.73 8.52
C GLU A 59 17.14 23.38 7.32
N VAL A 60 17.22 22.79 6.13
CA VAL A 60 16.56 23.29 4.92
C VAL A 60 15.14 22.75 4.78
N ASP A 61 14.87 21.53 5.24
CA ASP A 61 13.57 20.88 5.12
C ASP A 61 12.55 21.42 6.12
N ILE A 62 12.92 21.50 7.42
CA ILE A 62 12.02 21.91 8.49
C ILE A 62 11.29 23.23 8.18
N PRO A 63 11.98 24.32 7.76
CA PRO A 63 11.29 25.58 7.54
C PRO A 63 10.27 25.54 6.40
N ARG A 64 10.38 24.58 5.48
CA ARG A 64 9.46 24.40 4.33
C ARG A 64 8.31 23.43 4.66
N CYS A 65 8.44 22.67 5.74
CA CYS A 65 7.51 21.64 6.17
C CYS A 65 6.27 22.27 6.84
N HIS A 66 5.06 21.94 6.36
CA HIS A 66 3.78 22.37 6.96
C HIS A 66 3.69 23.87 7.31
N GLN A 67 4.23 24.77 6.46
CA GLN A 67 4.26 26.22 6.70
C GLN A 67 2.89 26.87 6.93
N TYR A 68 1.82 26.23 6.47
CA TYR A 68 0.45 26.68 6.67
C TYR A 68 -0.04 26.54 8.13
N ASP A 69 0.62 25.73 8.96
CA ASP A 69 0.25 25.48 10.35
C ASP A 69 1.01 26.41 11.30
N GLU A 70 0.30 27.18 12.11
CA GLU A 70 0.89 28.19 13.02
C GLU A 70 1.77 27.56 14.12
N LEU A 71 1.39 26.39 14.63
CA LEU A 71 2.16 25.72 15.66
C LEU A 71 3.49 25.21 15.08
N LEU A 72 3.43 24.50 13.95
CA LEU A 72 4.59 23.85 13.36
C LEU A 72 5.56 24.80 12.65
N SER A 73 5.08 25.93 12.13
CA SER A 73 5.93 26.99 11.57
C SER A 73 6.65 27.83 12.64
N SER A 74 6.34 27.62 13.92
CA SER A 74 6.97 28.37 15.01
C SER A 74 8.45 28.00 15.21
N PRO A 75 9.31 28.94 15.64
CA PRO A 75 10.71 28.65 15.95
C PRO A 75 10.89 27.55 17.01
N ARG A 76 9.94 27.44 17.95
CA ARG A 76 9.93 26.40 18.98
C ARG A 76 9.67 25.02 18.37
N ALA A 77 8.73 24.92 17.43
CA ALA A 77 8.48 23.68 16.70
C ALA A 77 9.68 23.29 15.85
N HIS A 78 10.33 24.22 15.16
CA HIS A 78 11.53 23.93 14.37
C HIS A 78 12.65 23.32 15.23
N GLN A 79 12.91 23.88 16.42
CA GLN A 79 13.88 23.32 17.36
C GLN A 79 13.50 21.90 17.82
N LYS A 80 12.20 21.62 18.01
CA LYS A 80 11.69 20.29 18.37
C LYS A 80 11.83 19.30 17.22
N PHE A 81 11.50 19.69 16.00
CA PHE A 81 11.73 18.89 14.80
C PHE A 81 13.20 18.51 14.66
N THR A 82 14.12 19.48 14.80
CA THR A 82 15.56 19.20 14.72
C THR A 82 15.98 18.15 15.75
N ARG A 83 15.52 18.27 17.00
CA ARG A 83 15.83 17.28 18.04
C ARG A 83 15.26 15.90 17.75
N LEU A 84 14.00 15.82 17.31
CA LEU A 84 13.34 14.56 16.96
C LEU A 84 14.05 13.86 15.78
N LEU A 85 14.31 14.60 14.71
CA LEU A 85 14.96 14.06 13.51
C LEU A 85 16.41 13.66 13.78
N LYS A 86 17.18 14.47 14.52
CA LYS A 86 18.53 14.08 14.95
C LYS A 86 18.51 12.85 15.84
N ALA A 87 17.59 12.78 16.80
CA ALA A 87 17.45 11.60 17.65
C ALA A 87 17.15 10.34 16.81
N TRP A 88 16.28 10.46 15.80
CA TRP A 88 15.95 9.34 14.92
C TRP A 88 17.14 8.90 14.08
N VAL A 89 17.87 9.82 13.44
CA VAL A 89 19.05 9.51 12.63
C VAL A 89 20.15 8.84 13.47
N VAL A 90 20.44 9.38 14.66
CA VAL A 90 21.48 8.84 15.56
C VAL A 90 21.12 7.44 16.08
N SER A 91 19.84 7.19 16.34
CA SER A 91 19.38 5.90 16.87
C SER A 91 19.31 4.79 15.81
N HIS A 92 19.39 5.15 14.52
CA HIS A 92 19.25 4.20 13.41
C HIS A 92 20.44 4.31 12.43
N PRO A 93 21.66 3.91 12.84
CA PRO A 93 22.87 4.09 12.05
C PRO A 93 22.87 3.35 10.69
N GLY A 94 21.98 2.37 10.50
CA GLY A 94 21.79 1.68 9.23
C GLY A 94 20.80 2.37 8.26
N LEU A 95 20.16 3.46 8.69
CA LEU A 95 19.18 4.20 7.92
C LEU A 95 19.70 5.60 7.57
N VAL A 96 19.12 6.19 6.53
CA VAL A 96 19.47 7.51 6.01
C VAL A 96 18.22 8.38 6.04
N TYR A 97 18.41 9.66 6.36
CA TYR A 97 17.38 10.66 6.19
C TYR A 97 17.08 10.86 4.71
N TRP A 98 15.84 10.57 4.33
CA TRP A 98 15.29 10.93 3.04
C TRP A 98 14.37 12.14 3.22
N GLN A 99 14.41 13.07 2.27
CA GLN A 99 13.50 14.21 2.24
C GLN A 99 12.05 13.71 2.31
N GLY A 100 11.25 14.30 3.21
CA GLY A 100 9.90 13.83 3.54
C GLY A 100 9.79 13.21 4.94
N LEU A 101 10.89 12.84 5.59
CA LEU A 101 10.87 12.37 6.99
C LEU A 101 10.43 13.46 7.97
N ASP A 102 10.73 14.72 7.68
CA ASP A 102 10.19 15.90 8.36
C ASP A 102 8.66 15.93 8.29
N SER A 103 8.09 15.75 7.10
CA SER A 103 6.63 15.71 6.90
C SER A 103 6.01 14.51 7.62
N LEU A 104 6.67 13.36 7.63
CA LEU A 104 6.22 12.18 8.39
C LEU A 104 6.26 12.42 9.91
N THR A 105 7.18 13.24 10.39
CA THR A 105 7.35 13.57 11.82
C THR A 105 6.27 14.53 12.32
N ALA A 106 5.73 15.37 11.43
CA ALA A 106 4.86 16.48 11.78
C ALA A 106 3.59 16.07 12.57
N PRO A 107 2.82 15.03 12.19
CA PRO A 107 1.65 14.61 12.97
C PRO A 107 1.99 14.23 14.41
N PHE A 108 3.12 13.52 14.62
CA PHE A 108 3.53 13.08 15.95
C PHE A 108 3.99 14.25 16.82
N LEU A 109 4.74 15.19 16.24
CA LEU A 109 5.18 16.38 16.96
C LEU A 109 3.98 17.28 17.29
N TYR A 110 3.04 17.45 16.37
CA TYR A 110 1.83 18.24 16.59
C TYR A 110 1.02 17.69 17.77
N LEU A 111 0.69 16.40 17.74
CA LEU A 111 -0.13 15.75 18.77
C LEU A 111 0.57 15.66 20.13
N ASN A 112 1.90 15.62 20.15
CA ASN A 112 2.71 15.44 21.35
C ASN A 112 3.67 16.60 21.58
N PHE A 113 3.26 17.83 21.27
CA PHE A 113 4.15 19.00 21.29
C PHE A 113 4.85 19.23 22.64
N ASN A 114 4.15 18.90 23.73
CA ASN A 114 4.65 19.00 25.11
C ASN A 114 5.34 17.72 25.60
N ASN A 115 5.39 16.66 24.80
CA ASN A 115 6.01 15.38 25.12
C ASN A 115 6.81 14.84 23.91
N GLU A 116 7.97 15.44 23.65
CA GLU A 116 8.85 15.04 22.54
C GLU A 116 9.27 13.57 22.62
N ALA A 117 9.45 13.03 23.82
CA ALA A 117 9.81 11.63 24.03
C ALA A 117 8.73 10.69 23.47
N LEU A 118 7.45 11.00 23.72
CA LEU A 118 6.33 10.25 23.16
C LEU A 118 6.22 10.44 21.64
N ALA A 119 6.44 11.66 21.13
CA ALA A 119 6.47 11.93 19.69
C ALA A 119 7.53 11.07 18.98
N TYR A 120 8.74 11.03 19.52
CA TYR A 120 9.85 10.22 19.03
C TYR A 120 9.54 8.72 19.05
N ALA A 121 8.98 8.23 20.15
CA ALA A 121 8.62 6.82 20.28
C ALA A 121 7.53 6.42 19.26
N CYS A 122 6.51 7.27 19.07
CA CYS A 122 5.48 7.05 18.05
C CYS A 122 6.07 7.05 16.63
N LEU A 123 6.91 8.02 16.28
CA LEU A 123 7.58 8.07 14.97
C LEU A 123 8.37 6.78 14.70
N THR A 124 9.16 6.34 15.69
CA THR A 124 9.99 5.14 15.56
C THR A 124 9.14 3.88 15.39
N ALA A 125 8.08 3.72 16.19
CA ALA A 125 7.15 2.60 16.06
C ALA A 125 6.40 2.61 14.72
N PHE A 126 5.98 3.78 14.26
CA PHE A 126 5.28 3.96 13.00
C PHE A 126 6.15 3.60 11.80
N ILE A 127 7.40 4.11 11.75
CA ILE A 127 8.35 3.76 10.67
C ILE A 127 8.62 2.26 10.65
N LYS A 128 8.77 1.63 11.83
CA LYS A 128 8.96 0.18 11.91
C LYS A 128 7.78 -0.60 11.33
N LYS A 129 6.53 -0.14 11.57
CA LYS A 129 5.29 -0.80 11.11
C LYS A 129 5.01 -0.58 9.62
N TYR A 130 5.09 0.66 9.13
CA TYR A 130 4.63 1.01 7.78
C TYR A 130 5.77 1.20 6.77
N LEU A 131 6.94 1.64 7.21
CA LEU A 131 8.06 2.07 6.37
C LEU A 131 9.31 1.20 6.59
N HIS A 132 9.10 -0.08 6.88
CA HIS A 132 10.19 -1.03 7.04
C HIS A 132 11.11 -1.03 5.81
N LYS A 133 12.41 -0.79 6.04
CA LYS A 133 13.45 -0.68 5.00
C LYS A 133 13.31 0.47 3.99
N PHE A 134 12.30 1.35 4.10
CA PHE A 134 12.16 2.51 3.21
C PHE A 134 13.31 3.51 3.35
N PHE A 135 13.89 3.63 4.54
CA PHE A 135 14.98 4.57 4.80
C PHE A 135 16.38 3.95 4.68
N LEU A 136 16.51 2.80 4.03
CA LEU A 136 17.84 2.29 3.66
C LEU A 136 18.52 3.24 2.67
N ARG A 137 19.85 3.21 2.64
CA ARG A 137 20.63 3.95 1.63
C ARG A 137 20.30 3.48 0.21
N ASP A 138 20.14 2.17 0.05
CA ASP A 138 19.53 1.55 -1.13
C ASP A 138 18.18 0.94 -0.73
N ASN A 139 17.11 1.66 -1.03
CA ASN A 139 15.73 1.28 -0.78
C ASN A 139 15.01 0.91 -2.09
N SER A 140 15.74 0.81 -3.21
CA SER A 140 15.16 0.67 -4.55
C SER A 140 14.26 -0.57 -4.64
N ALA A 141 14.72 -1.72 -4.16
CA ALA A 141 13.94 -2.95 -4.14
C ALA A 141 12.63 -2.84 -3.35
N VAL A 142 12.65 -2.11 -2.22
CA VAL A 142 11.49 -1.92 -1.34
C VAL A 142 10.45 -1.03 -2.02
N ILE A 143 10.89 0.11 -2.59
CA ILE A 143 10.01 1.04 -3.29
C ILE A 143 9.43 0.38 -4.54
N GLN A 144 10.26 -0.31 -5.33
CA GLN A 144 9.84 -0.97 -6.56
C GLN A 144 8.85 -2.11 -6.29
N GLU A 145 9.01 -2.88 -5.21
CA GLU A 145 7.99 -3.85 -4.80
C GLU A 145 6.68 -3.14 -4.45
N TYR A 146 6.74 -2.05 -3.67
CA TYR A 146 5.55 -1.30 -3.27
C TYR A 146 4.78 -0.76 -4.47
N LEU A 147 5.48 -0.19 -5.45
CA LEU A 147 4.90 0.33 -6.69
C LEU A 147 4.32 -0.79 -7.56
N ALA A 148 5.02 -1.93 -7.69
CA ALA A 148 4.50 -3.08 -8.43
C ALA A 148 3.19 -3.60 -7.82
N LYS A 149 3.15 -3.72 -6.49
CA LYS A 149 1.94 -4.14 -5.76
C LYS A 149 0.81 -3.13 -5.90
N PHE A 150 1.14 -1.84 -5.91
CA PHE A 150 0.17 -0.80 -6.18
C PHE A 150 -0.40 -0.91 -7.60
N CYS A 151 0.45 -1.07 -8.64
CA CYS A 151 0.00 -1.33 -10.01
C CYS A 151 -0.95 -2.53 -10.08
N HIS A 152 -0.58 -3.65 -9.45
CA HIS A 152 -1.40 -4.86 -9.42
C HIS A 152 -2.74 -4.63 -8.72
N LEU A 153 -2.76 -3.84 -7.65
CA LEU A 153 -3.98 -3.49 -6.94
C LEU A 153 -4.91 -2.62 -7.80
N VAL A 154 -4.37 -1.63 -8.51
CA VAL A 154 -5.16 -0.80 -9.43
C VAL A 154 -5.66 -1.63 -10.62
N ALA A 155 -4.83 -2.51 -11.19
CA ALA A 155 -5.25 -3.41 -12.26
C ALA A 155 -6.38 -4.37 -11.82
N PHE A 156 -6.37 -4.78 -10.54
CA PHE A 156 -7.41 -5.65 -9.98
C PHE A 156 -8.74 -4.91 -9.76
N HIS A 157 -8.70 -3.71 -9.18
CA HIS A 157 -9.91 -2.97 -8.80
C HIS A 157 -10.47 -2.05 -9.89
N ASP A 158 -9.61 -1.52 -10.76
CA ASP A 158 -10.00 -0.63 -11.87
C ASP A 158 -9.14 -0.88 -13.11
N PRO A 159 -9.35 -2.00 -13.81
CA PRO A 159 -8.57 -2.36 -14.99
C PRO A 159 -8.69 -1.34 -16.13
N LEU A 160 -9.82 -0.63 -16.22
CA LEU A 160 -10.02 0.43 -17.21
C LEU A 160 -9.10 1.61 -16.94
N LEU A 161 -9.06 2.10 -15.69
CA LEU A 161 -8.15 3.17 -15.30
C LEU A 161 -6.68 2.74 -15.44
N PHE A 162 -6.34 1.54 -14.98
CA PHE A 162 -5.00 0.98 -15.13
C PHE A 162 -4.55 0.96 -16.60
N SER A 163 -5.40 0.42 -17.50
CA SER A 163 -5.09 0.33 -18.92
C SER A 163 -4.93 1.70 -19.56
N HIS A 164 -5.78 2.67 -19.19
CA HIS A 164 -5.68 4.04 -19.69
C HIS A 164 -4.35 4.69 -19.28
N LEU A 165 -4.04 4.69 -17.98
CA LEU A 165 -2.80 5.28 -17.45
C LEU A 165 -1.55 4.61 -18.05
N ALA A 166 -1.57 3.29 -18.21
CA ALA A 166 -0.50 2.57 -18.89
C ALA A 166 -0.36 2.99 -20.38
N SER A 167 -1.47 3.17 -21.09
CA SER A 167 -1.45 3.55 -22.52
C SER A 167 -0.86 4.95 -22.77
N ILE A 168 -1.04 5.87 -21.82
CA ILE A 168 -0.46 7.22 -21.88
C ILE A 168 0.92 7.31 -21.22
N GLY A 169 1.48 6.18 -20.75
CA GLY A 169 2.79 6.14 -20.09
C GLY A 169 2.83 6.80 -18.70
N PHE A 170 1.67 6.98 -18.05
CA PHE A 170 1.56 7.60 -16.74
C PHE A 170 1.68 6.55 -15.63
N VAL A 171 2.92 6.24 -15.25
CA VAL A 171 3.26 5.17 -14.30
C VAL A 171 3.32 5.66 -12.84
N PRO A 172 3.04 4.81 -11.83
CA PRO A 172 3.04 5.22 -10.42
C PRO A 172 4.35 5.79 -9.87
N GLU A 173 5.50 5.47 -10.46
CA GLU A 173 6.80 6.06 -10.12
C GLU A 173 6.77 7.59 -10.15
N LEU A 174 5.90 8.19 -10.99
CA LEU A 174 5.81 9.63 -11.19
C LEU A 174 5.12 10.37 -10.03
N TYR A 175 4.23 9.69 -9.29
CA TYR A 175 3.38 10.35 -8.29
C TYR A 175 3.27 9.62 -6.94
N ALA A 176 3.41 8.29 -6.91
CA ALA A 176 3.12 7.49 -5.71
C ALA A 176 4.32 7.31 -4.77
N ILE A 177 5.56 7.56 -5.22
CA ILE A 177 6.75 7.51 -4.36
C ILE A 177 6.61 8.43 -3.13
N PRO A 178 6.30 9.74 -3.28
CA PRO A 178 6.12 10.61 -2.11
C PRO A 178 4.93 10.19 -1.24
N TRP A 179 3.88 9.61 -1.83
CA TRP A 179 2.72 9.14 -1.08
C TRP A 179 3.11 8.05 -0.09
N PHE A 180 3.85 7.05 -0.55
CA PHE A 180 4.27 5.94 0.31
C PHE A 180 5.42 6.34 1.23
N LEU A 181 6.41 7.10 0.76
CA LEU A 181 7.56 7.50 1.59
C LEU A 181 7.16 8.39 2.78
N THR A 182 6.17 9.27 2.58
CA THR A 182 5.68 10.17 3.63
C THR A 182 4.38 9.71 4.28
N MET A 183 3.84 8.56 3.85
CA MET A 183 2.52 8.09 4.29
C MET A 183 1.46 9.19 4.17
N TYR A 184 1.43 9.81 2.99
CA TYR A 184 0.55 10.89 2.54
C TYR A 184 0.73 12.26 3.19
N THR A 185 1.60 12.42 4.19
CA THR A 185 1.69 13.69 4.95
C THR A 185 2.23 14.87 4.15
N HIS A 186 3.04 14.59 3.12
CA HIS A 186 3.48 15.64 2.19
C HIS A 186 2.36 16.07 1.23
N VAL A 187 1.30 15.27 1.12
CA VAL A 187 0.25 15.42 0.10
C VAL A 187 -0.98 16.09 0.67
N PHE A 188 -1.42 15.68 1.86
CA PHE A 188 -2.62 16.20 2.49
C PHE A 188 -2.31 17.09 3.71
N PRO A 189 -3.18 18.07 4.01
CA PRO A 189 -3.06 18.84 5.23
C PRO A 189 -3.21 17.97 6.49
N LEU A 190 -2.65 18.40 7.62
CA LEU A 190 -2.64 17.60 8.86
C LEU A 190 -4.02 17.16 9.34
N SER A 191 -5.03 18.01 9.21
CA SER A 191 -6.41 17.68 9.57
C SER A 191 -6.92 16.44 8.83
N GLN A 192 -6.60 16.33 7.54
CA GLN A 192 -6.94 15.20 6.69
C GLN A 192 -6.09 13.97 7.03
N ILE A 193 -4.80 14.16 7.31
CA ILE A 193 -3.90 13.08 7.74
C ILE A 193 -4.38 12.42 9.02
N PHE A 194 -4.92 13.17 9.98
CA PHE A 194 -5.47 12.57 11.19
C PHE A 194 -6.58 11.57 10.88
N HIS A 195 -7.49 11.87 9.94
CA HIS A 195 -8.54 10.92 9.54
C HIS A 195 -7.97 9.68 8.83
N VAL A 196 -7.00 9.86 7.92
CA VAL A 196 -6.35 8.74 7.23
C VAL A 196 -5.62 7.85 8.24
N TRP A 197 -4.85 8.45 9.15
CA TRP A 197 -4.01 7.71 10.10
C TRP A 197 -4.80 7.11 11.27
N ASP A 198 -5.89 7.73 11.73
CA ASP A 198 -6.82 7.14 12.69
C ASP A 198 -7.28 5.75 12.18
N THR A 199 -7.60 5.65 10.88
CA THR A 199 -7.97 4.38 10.24
C THR A 199 -6.76 3.48 9.99
N LEU A 200 -5.67 4.03 9.45
CA LEU A 200 -4.46 3.27 9.12
C LEU A 200 -3.89 2.52 10.34
N LEU A 201 -3.93 3.13 11.52
CA LEU A 201 -3.40 2.56 12.76
C LEU A 201 -4.19 1.34 13.24
N LEU A 202 -5.48 1.24 12.88
CA LEU A 202 -6.36 0.12 13.23
C LEU A 202 -6.26 -1.06 12.25
N HIS A 203 -5.59 -0.87 11.10
CA HIS A 203 -5.52 -1.86 10.04
C HIS A 203 -4.08 -2.35 9.78
N PRO A 204 -3.92 -3.44 9.00
CA PRO A 204 -2.61 -3.89 8.53
C PRO A 204 -1.89 -2.82 7.70
N ALA A 205 -0.55 -2.89 7.64
CA ALA A 205 0.27 -1.93 6.90
C ALA A 205 -0.05 -1.88 5.39
N SER A 206 -0.63 -2.94 4.83
CA SER A 206 -1.07 -2.99 3.44
C SER A 206 -2.25 -2.06 3.13
N LEU A 207 -3.01 -1.58 4.13
CA LEU A 207 -4.10 -0.62 3.90
C LEU A 207 -3.59 0.66 3.21
N ALA A 208 -2.33 1.05 3.41
CA ALA A 208 -1.75 2.17 2.68
C ALA A 208 -1.84 1.99 1.16
N LEU A 209 -1.63 0.79 0.61
CA LEU A 209 -1.83 0.55 -0.83
C LEU A 209 -3.29 0.84 -1.24
N CYS A 210 -4.25 0.45 -0.40
CA CYS A 210 -5.68 0.69 -0.63
C CYS A 210 -6.06 2.17 -0.50
N VAL A 211 -5.40 2.95 0.38
CA VAL A 211 -5.57 4.41 0.45
C VAL A 211 -5.14 5.05 -0.86
N ALA A 212 -3.99 4.67 -1.41
CA ALA A 212 -3.56 5.16 -2.72
C ALA A 212 -4.54 4.78 -3.85
N ALA A 213 -5.10 3.57 -3.82
CA ALA A 213 -6.09 3.13 -4.80
C ALA A 213 -7.42 3.89 -4.66
N ALA A 214 -7.84 4.19 -3.43
CA ALA A 214 -9.03 5.00 -3.14
C ALA A 214 -8.86 6.45 -3.62
N ILE A 215 -7.66 7.03 -3.50
CA ILE A 215 -7.35 8.35 -4.09
C ILE A 215 -7.54 8.31 -5.60
N LEU A 216 -7.00 7.30 -6.29
CA LEU A 216 -7.20 7.14 -7.73
C LEU A 216 -8.67 6.94 -8.10
N ARG A 217 -9.42 6.16 -7.30
CA ARG A 217 -10.86 5.96 -7.47
C ARG A 217 -11.64 7.27 -7.39
N HIS A 218 -11.25 8.16 -6.47
CA HIS A 218 -11.86 9.48 -6.35
C HIS A 218 -11.56 10.38 -7.56
N LEU A 219 -10.35 10.29 -8.11
CA LEU A 219 -9.91 11.06 -9.28
C LEU A 219 -10.29 10.40 -10.62
N ARG A 220 -10.86 9.20 -10.60
CA ARG A 220 -11.07 8.31 -11.75
C ARG A 220 -11.70 9.00 -12.96
N HIS A 221 -12.78 9.75 -12.76
CA HIS A 221 -13.49 10.42 -13.86
C HIS A 221 -12.58 11.38 -14.61
N GLN A 222 -11.75 12.14 -13.90
CA GLN A 222 -10.81 13.08 -14.53
C GLN A 222 -9.68 12.31 -15.21
N LEU A 223 -9.11 11.33 -14.51
CA LEU A 223 -7.97 10.57 -15.01
C LEU A 223 -8.26 9.83 -16.32
N LEU A 224 -9.47 9.29 -16.51
CA LEU A 224 -9.85 8.59 -17.74
C LEU A 224 -9.94 9.51 -18.97
N ASP A 225 -10.19 10.80 -18.77
CA ASP A 225 -10.28 11.78 -19.86
C ASP A 225 -8.93 12.50 -20.10
N PHE A 226 -7.97 12.35 -19.20
CA PHE A 226 -6.73 13.12 -19.18
C PHE A 226 -5.62 12.51 -20.02
N SER A 227 -4.83 13.37 -20.66
CA SER A 227 -3.54 13.00 -21.26
C SER A 227 -2.45 12.92 -20.19
N PHE A 228 -1.25 12.48 -20.60
CA PHE A 228 -0.08 12.44 -19.72
C PHE A 228 0.19 13.79 -19.02
N ASN A 229 0.13 14.90 -19.77
CA ASN A 229 0.42 16.22 -19.22
C ASN A 229 -0.67 16.69 -18.24
N ASP A 230 -1.93 16.40 -18.54
CA ASP A 230 -3.05 16.74 -17.66
C ASP A 230 -2.94 15.98 -16.32
N CYS A 231 -2.51 14.71 -16.37
CA CYS A 231 -2.24 13.92 -15.17
C CYS A 231 -1.08 14.53 -14.34
N ILE A 232 0.03 14.93 -14.97
CA ILE A 232 1.14 15.59 -14.27
C ILE A 232 0.67 16.85 -13.54
N LEU A 233 -0.16 17.66 -14.18
CA LEU A 233 -0.73 18.86 -13.56
C LEU A 233 -1.65 18.52 -12.38
N LEU A 234 -2.56 17.56 -12.56
CA LEU A 234 -3.49 17.12 -11.50
C LEU A 234 -2.76 16.62 -10.26
N PHE A 235 -1.67 15.86 -10.40
CA PHE A 235 -0.92 15.35 -9.24
C PHE A 235 0.06 16.37 -8.65
N SER A 236 0.42 17.42 -9.40
CA SER A 236 1.23 18.53 -8.88
C SER A 236 0.41 19.48 -8.02
N ASP A 237 -0.88 19.62 -8.34
CA ASP A 237 -1.85 20.44 -7.60
C ASP A 237 -3.15 19.65 -7.44
N MET A 238 -3.16 18.75 -6.43
CA MET A 238 -4.31 17.87 -6.24
C MET A 238 -5.55 18.67 -5.83
N PRO A 239 -6.72 18.36 -6.42
CA PRO A 239 -7.96 18.99 -6.04
C PRO A 239 -8.36 18.60 -4.62
N ASP A 240 -9.37 19.27 -4.08
CA ASP A 240 -9.98 18.89 -2.80
C ASP A 240 -10.52 17.45 -2.90
N ILE A 241 -9.91 16.55 -2.15
CA ILE A 241 -10.32 15.14 -2.07
C ILE A 241 -11.18 14.94 -0.84
N ASN A 242 -12.32 14.26 -0.99
CA ASN A 242 -13.14 13.85 0.15
C ASN A 242 -12.46 12.71 0.92
N ILE A 243 -11.73 13.06 1.99
CA ILE A 243 -10.96 12.10 2.79
C ILE A 243 -11.83 11.11 3.54
N GLU A 244 -13.04 11.50 3.96
CA GLU A 244 -13.97 10.56 4.61
C GLU A 244 -14.34 9.43 3.63
N GLN A 245 -14.61 9.79 2.38
CA GLN A 245 -14.88 8.81 1.33
C GLN A 245 -13.63 7.99 1.00
N VAL A 246 -12.44 8.60 0.91
CA VAL A 246 -11.17 7.87 0.68
C VAL A 246 -10.90 6.83 1.76
N VAL A 247 -11.13 7.20 3.03
CA VAL A 247 -10.95 6.29 4.17
C VAL A 247 -11.91 5.12 4.07
N LYS A 248 -13.20 5.38 3.85
CA LYS A 248 -14.21 4.32 3.67
C LYS A 248 -13.86 3.41 2.50
N ASP A 249 -13.56 4.02 1.35
CA ASP A 249 -13.18 3.33 0.13
C ASP A 249 -11.95 2.45 0.33
N SER A 250 -10.96 2.92 1.08
CA SER A 250 -9.74 2.15 1.34
C SER A 250 -10.00 0.88 2.15
N VAL A 251 -10.93 0.93 3.11
CA VAL A 251 -11.33 -0.23 3.92
C VAL A 251 -12.13 -1.21 3.06
N ASP A 252 -13.09 -0.73 2.27
CA ASP A 252 -13.87 -1.56 1.35
C ASP A 252 -12.94 -2.28 0.35
N LEU A 253 -12.03 -1.53 -0.28
CA LEU A 253 -11.01 -2.09 -1.18
C LEU A 253 -10.15 -3.14 -0.46
N HIS A 254 -9.74 -2.89 0.78
CA HIS A 254 -8.93 -3.83 1.54
C HIS A 254 -9.66 -5.15 1.82
N LEU A 255 -10.96 -5.08 2.16
CA LEU A 255 -11.81 -6.26 2.40
C LEU A 255 -12.07 -7.07 1.12
N GLU A 256 -12.19 -6.39 -0.02
CA GLU A 256 -12.41 -7.01 -1.33
C GLU A 256 -11.11 -7.57 -1.95
N THR A 257 -9.94 -7.16 -1.43
CA THR A 257 -8.65 -7.55 -2.00
C THR A 257 -8.18 -8.92 -1.49
N PRO A 258 -7.83 -9.86 -2.37
CA PRO A 258 -7.15 -11.09 -1.98
C PRO A 258 -5.86 -10.83 -1.21
N VAL A 259 -5.65 -11.52 -0.09
CA VAL A 259 -4.51 -11.28 0.80
C VAL A 259 -3.17 -11.51 0.06
N SER A 260 -3.11 -12.47 -0.86
CA SER A 260 -1.94 -12.70 -1.72
C SER A 260 -1.55 -11.49 -2.56
N LEU A 261 -2.51 -10.64 -2.95
CA LEU A 261 -2.25 -9.45 -3.77
C LEU A 261 -1.56 -8.35 -2.94
N LEU A 262 -1.85 -8.31 -1.64
CA LEU A 262 -1.27 -7.37 -0.68
C LEU A 262 0.04 -7.87 -0.05
N TYR A 263 0.39 -9.14 -0.26
CA TYR A 263 1.62 -9.73 0.27
C TYR A 263 2.87 -9.06 -0.31
N ARG A 264 3.80 -8.69 0.58
CA ARG A 264 5.10 -8.09 0.24
C ARG A 264 6.23 -8.84 0.94
N HIS A 265 7.28 -9.18 0.19
CA HIS A 265 8.50 -9.78 0.69
C HIS A 265 9.28 -8.82 1.61
N HIS A 266 9.26 -7.53 1.31
CA HIS A 266 9.91 -6.50 2.13
C HIS A 266 9.01 -5.93 3.24
N ALA A 267 7.85 -6.53 3.53
CA ALA A 267 7.07 -6.20 4.72
C ALA A 267 7.88 -6.48 6.00
N PRO A 268 7.63 -5.76 7.11
CA PRO A 268 8.22 -6.13 8.39
C PRO A 268 7.83 -7.58 8.76
N PRO A 269 8.75 -8.38 9.32
CA PRO A 269 8.40 -9.70 9.85
C PRO A 269 7.28 -9.52 10.89
N SER A 270 6.24 -10.34 10.80
CA SER A 270 5.06 -10.29 11.68
C SER A 270 5.47 -10.25 13.16
N SER A 271 5.38 -9.09 13.80
CA SER A 271 5.45 -9.00 15.27
C SER A 271 4.10 -9.27 15.92
N ASP A 272 3.01 -9.08 15.18
CA ASP A 272 1.63 -9.28 15.65
C ASP A 272 1.11 -10.64 15.17
N ARG A 273 0.76 -11.49 16.14
CA ARG A 273 0.11 -12.80 15.93
C ARG A 273 -1.24 -12.68 15.20
N ASP A 274 -1.83 -11.49 15.15
CA ASP A 274 -3.13 -11.24 14.51
C ASP A 274 -3.02 -11.20 12.98
N THR A 275 -1.90 -10.74 12.42
CA THR A 275 -1.67 -10.76 10.97
C THR A 275 -1.44 -12.19 10.45
N GLU A 276 -0.86 -13.07 11.28
CA GLU A 276 -0.67 -14.49 10.95
C GLU A 276 -2.00 -15.27 10.86
N GLN A 277 -3.06 -14.83 11.55
CA GLN A 277 -4.37 -15.48 11.48
C GLN A 277 -5.11 -15.22 10.15
N HIS A 278 -4.87 -14.10 9.46
CA HIS A 278 -5.45 -13.83 8.14
C HIS A 278 -4.57 -14.33 6.97
N LEU A 279 -3.28 -14.55 7.24
CA LEU A 279 -2.29 -15.10 6.30
C LEU A 279 -2.21 -16.64 6.33
N SER A 280 -3.17 -17.32 6.97
CA SER A 280 -3.15 -18.78 7.23
C SER A 280 -3.41 -19.67 6.00
N GLY A 281 -2.98 -19.25 4.81
CA GLY A 281 -2.85 -20.07 3.61
C GLY A 281 -1.37 -20.24 3.25
N PRO A 282 -1.00 -21.24 2.44
CA PRO A 282 0.39 -21.42 1.99
C PRO A 282 0.77 -20.30 1.01
N LEU A 283 1.10 -19.12 1.53
CA LEU A 283 1.73 -18.03 0.78
C LEU A 283 3.20 -18.36 0.43
N ASN A 284 3.69 -19.52 0.87
CA ASN A 284 5.00 -20.06 0.53
C ASN A 284 5.25 -20.06 -0.98
N ASP A 285 4.23 -20.28 -1.80
CA ASP A 285 4.35 -20.25 -3.26
C ASP A 285 4.76 -18.85 -3.78
N LEU A 286 4.31 -17.78 -3.11
CA LEU A 286 4.62 -16.40 -3.48
C LEU A 286 6.02 -15.95 -3.03
N SER A 287 6.60 -16.62 -2.03
CA SER A 287 7.92 -16.26 -1.48
C SER A 287 9.06 -16.43 -2.48
N SER A 288 8.86 -17.29 -3.49
CA SER A 288 9.83 -17.61 -4.54
C SER A 288 9.85 -16.63 -5.71
N ILE A 289 8.88 -15.70 -5.78
CA ILE A 289 8.74 -14.77 -6.91
C ILE A 289 9.75 -13.63 -6.73
N THR A 290 10.57 -13.42 -7.74
CA THR A 290 11.55 -12.33 -7.76
C THR A 290 10.88 -10.99 -8.04
N LEU A 291 11.50 -9.89 -7.58
CA LEU A 291 11.03 -8.55 -7.88
C LEU A 291 10.97 -8.28 -9.41
N ALA A 292 11.90 -8.84 -10.18
CA ALA A 292 11.91 -8.70 -11.63
C ALA A 292 10.67 -9.33 -12.27
N GLU A 293 10.27 -10.52 -11.81
CA GLU A 293 9.04 -11.18 -12.25
C GLU A 293 7.80 -10.38 -11.83
N GLN A 294 7.74 -9.88 -10.58
CA GLN A 294 6.60 -9.06 -10.13
C GLN A 294 6.43 -7.79 -10.97
N ARG A 295 7.52 -7.16 -11.40
CA ARG A 295 7.50 -5.93 -12.21
C ARG A 295 7.14 -6.17 -13.67
N SER A 296 7.42 -7.35 -14.22
CA SER A 296 7.01 -7.69 -15.58
C SER A 296 5.55 -8.14 -15.66
N GLU A 297 4.93 -8.45 -14.51
CA GLU A 297 3.54 -8.85 -14.42
C GLU A 297 2.60 -7.64 -14.48
N ILE A 298 1.65 -7.68 -15.41
CA ILE A 298 0.58 -6.69 -15.53
C ILE A 298 -0.43 -6.83 -14.37
N CYS A 299 -0.67 -8.06 -13.93
CA CYS A 299 -1.61 -8.37 -12.86
C CYS A 299 -0.92 -9.17 -11.77
N GLY A 300 -1.27 -8.91 -10.52
CA GLY A 300 -0.69 -9.62 -9.41
C GLY A 300 -1.23 -11.04 -9.27
N ARG A 301 -0.39 -11.91 -8.72
CA ARG A 301 -0.73 -13.33 -8.51
C ARG A 301 -1.69 -13.52 -7.34
N ILE A 302 -2.64 -14.42 -7.52
CA ILE A 302 -3.60 -14.83 -6.49
C ILE A 302 -3.22 -16.23 -6.00
N SER A 303 -3.16 -16.41 -4.67
CA SER A 303 -2.85 -17.72 -4.08
C SER A 303 -4.00 -18.71 -4.28
N GLY A 304 -3.72 -20.01 -4.31
CA GLY A 304 -4.79 -21.01 -4.40
C GLY A 304 -5.82 -20.91 -3.27
N ALA A 305 -5.38 -20.56 -2.06
CA ALA A 305 -6.26 -20.32 -0.92
C ALA A 305 -7.18 -19.11 -1.14
N ASP A 306 -6.68 -18.05 -1.76
CA ASP A 306 -7.50 -16.90 -2.14
C ASP A 306 -8.47 -17.24 -3.28
N VAL A 307 -8.08 -18.07 -4.25
CA VAL A 307 -9.01 -18.52 -5.29
C VAL A 307 -10.19 -19.28 -4.68
N VAL A 308 -9.94 -20.16 -3.71
CA VAL A 308 -11.00 -20.87 -2.99
C VAL A 308 -11.88 -19.88 -2.23
N ARG A 309 -11.30 -18.96 -1.45
CA ARG A 309 -12.05 -17.94 -0.70
C ARG A 309 -12.92 -17.08 -1.62
N LEU A 310 -12.38 -16.63 -2.76
CA LEU A 310 -13.13 -15.85 -3.74
C LEU A 310 -14.26 -16.68 -4.37
N SER A 311 -14.04 -17.98 -4.62
CA SER A 311 -15.07 -18.86 -5.18
C SER A 311 -16.27 -19.05 -4.24
N GLU A 312 -16.02 -19.05 -2.92
CA GLU A 312 -17.05 -19.16 -1.89
C GLU A 312 -17.76 -17.82 -1.67
N ALA A 313 -17.02 -16.71 -1.67
CA ALA A 313 -17.55 -15.37 -1.45
C ALA A 313 -18.35 -14.82 -2.65
N LEU A 314 -18.02 -15.25 -3.88
CA LEU A 314 -18.62 -14.77 -5.13
C LEU A 314 -19.20 -15.92 -5.98
N PRO A 315 -20.25 -16.63 -5.50
CA PRO A 315 -20.78 -17.80 -6.20
C PRO A 315 -21.28 -17.43 -7.60
N GLY A 316 -20.67 -18.01 -8.64
CA GLY A 316 -21.04 -17.77 -10.03
C GLY A 316 -20.45 -16.49 -10.67
N SER A 317 -19.85 -15.62 -9.86
CA SER A 317 -19.17 -14.39 -10.28
C SER A 317 -17.65 -14.53 -10.42
N LEU A 318 -17.10 -15.70 -10.09
CA LEU A 318 -15.71 -16.07 -10.38
C LEU A 318 -15.63 -16.95 -11.63
N LEU A 319 -14.81 -16.57 -12.60
CA LEU A 319 -14.40 -17.39 -13.73
C LEU A 319 -12.95 -17.84 -13.51
N VAL A 320 -12.72 -19.14 -13.35
CA VAL A 320 -11.36 -19.68 -13.35
C VAL A 320 -11.01 -20.14 -14.76
N VAL A 321 -9.96 -19.59 -15.35
CA VAL A 321 -9.46 -19.94 -16.68
C VAL A 321 -8.17 -20.74 -16.54
N ASP A 322 -8.18 -22.01 -16.92
CA ASP A 322 -7.00 -22.87 -16.87
C ASP A 322 -6.34 -22.93 -18.25
N THR A 323 -5.15 -22.37 -18.38
CA THR A 323 -4.42 -22.30 -19.65
C THR A 323 -3.48 -23.47 -19.88
N ARG A 324 -3.48 -24.47 -18.99
CA ARG A 324 -2.70 -25.70 -19.16
C ARG A 324 -3.21 -26.49 -20.37
N PRO A 325 -2.34 -27.28 -21.02
CA PRO A 325 -2.76 -28.25 -22.02
C PRO A 325 -3.90 -29.16 -21.52
N GLN A 326 -4.81 -29.53 -22.44
CA GLN A 326 -6.00 -30.32 -22.14
C GLN A 326 -5.71 -31.60 -21.34
N HIS A 327 -4.59 -32.26 -21.63
CA HIS A 327 -4.19 -33.49 -20.92
C HIS A 327 -3.85 -33.24 -19.44
N LEU A 328 -3.27 -32.09 -19.08
CA LEU A 328 -3.02 -31.72 -17.68
C LEU A 328 -4.28 -31.21 -16.98
N PHE A 329 -5.21 -30.61 -17.72
CA PHE A 329 -6.50 -30.22 -17.18
C PHE A 329 -7.32 -31.44 -16.79
N GLN A 330 -7.31 -32.50 -17.61
CA GLN A 330 -8.03 -33.75 -17.37
C GLN A 330 -7.48 -34.57 -16.20
N THR A 331 -6.20 -34.43 -15.84
CA THR A 331 -5.63 -35.13 -14.67
C THR A 331 -6.03 -34.50 -13.34
N GLY A 332 -6.51 -33.25 -13.35
CA GLY A 332 -7.04 -32.57 -12.17
C GLY A 332 -7.13 -31.07 -12.40
N SER A 333 -8.30 -30.49 -12.12
CA SER A 333 -8.58 -29.07 -12.28
C SER A 333 -9.52 -28.57 -11.18
N LEU A 334 -9.59 -27.25 -11.02
CA LEU A 334 -10.54 -26.61 -10.11
C LEU A 334 -11.97 -26.81 -10.62
N MET A 335 -12.89 -27.02 -9.70
CA MET A 335 -14.31 -27.15 -10.04
C MET A 335 -14.80 -25.88 -10.74
N ASN A 336 -15.54 -26.04 -11.84
CA ASN A 336 -16.02 -24.95 -12.70
C ASN A 336 -14.93 -24.16 -13.45
N ALA A 337 -13.66 -24.59 -13.42
CA ALA A 337 -12.64 -24.01 -14.27
C ALA A 337 -12.92 -24.29 -15.75
N TRP A 338 -12.72 -23.28 -16.58
CA TRP A 338 -12.79 -23.40 -18.04
C TRP A 338 -11.38 -23.60 -18.58
N ASN A 339 -11.15 -24.71 -19.29
CA ASN A 339 -9.87 -24.94 -19.94
C ASN A 339 -9.78 -24.15 -21.24
N ALA A 340 -8.79 -23.28 -21.35
CA ALA A 340 -8.46 -22.52 -22.54
C ALA A 340 -6.93 -22.58 -22.79
N PRO A 341 -6.42 -23.71 -23.31
CA PRO A 341 -4.98 -23.94 -23.47
C PRO A 341 -4.25 -22.79 -24.15
N GLY A 342 -3.12 -22.35 -23.57
CA GLY A 342 -2.34 -21.18 -24.03
C GLY A 342 -1.91 -21.23 -25.50
N GLU A 343 -1.69 -22.43 -26.04
CA GLU A 343 -1.33 -22.67 -27.45
C GLU A 343 -2.38 -22.14 -28.44
N LEU A 344 -3.66 -22.07 -28.02
CA LEU A 344 -4.75 -21.55 -28.84
C LEU A 344 -4.71 -20.02 -28.96
N TRP A 345 -3.95 -19.33 -28.11
CA TRP A 345 -3.88 -17.86 -28.06
C TRP A 345 -2.68 -17.29 -28.83
N MET A 346 -1.63 -18.07 -29.05
CA MET A 346 -0.32 -17.62 -29.58
C MET A 346 -0.16 -17.73 -31.11
N ARG A 347 -1.20 -18.14 -31.85
CA ARG A 347 -1.15 -18.17 -33.32
C ARG A 347 -1.37 -16.77 -33.91
N GLU A 348 -0.32 -15.98 -34.00
CA GLU A 348 -0.27 -14.86 -34.95
C GLU A 348 0.11 -15.39 -36.34
N GLY A 349 -0.77 -15.24 -37.33
CA GLY A 349 -0.41 -15.36 -38.75
C GLY A 349 -1.19 -16.36 -39.61
N ASP A 350 -2.03 -17.23 -39.05
CA ASP A 350 -2.84 -18.14 -39.87
C ASP A 350 -4.23 -17.57 -40.13
N SER A 351 -4.65 -17.64 -41.39
CA SER A 351 -6.01 -17.37 -41.86
C SER A 351 -7.06 -18.10 -41.00
N PRO A 352 -8.29 -17.56 -40.91
CA PRO A 352 -9.35 -18.18 -40.10
C PRO A 352 -9.58 -19.60 -40.63
N SER A 353 -9.10 -20.59 -39.88
CA SER A 353 -9.54 -21.97 -40.06
C SER A 353 -10.96 -22.07 -39.51
N GLU A 354 -11.83 -22.79 -40.22
CA GLU A 354 -13.24 -22.98 -39.89
C GLU A 354 -13.45 -23.68 -38.52
N ASP A 355 -12.38 -24.23 -37.93
CA ASP A 355 -12.35 -24.82 -36.59
C ASP A 355 -11.76 -23.85 -35.54
N GLY A 356 -12.54 -22.84 -35.15
CA GLY A 356 -12.43 -22.19 -33.82
C GLY A 356 -11.04 -21.69 -33.37
N GLY A 357 -10.39 -20.87 -34.19
CA GLY A 357 -9.08 -20.26 -33.89
C GLY A 357 -9.04 -19.29 -32.68
N PRO A 358 -7.92 -18.55 -32.50
CA PRO A 358 -7.66 -17.68 -31.33
C PRO A 358 -8.77 -16.67 -31.06
N GLN A 359 -9.41 -16.17 -32.11
CA GLN A 359 -10.46 -15.17 -32.05
C GLN A 359 -11.76 -15.73 -31.45
N LEU A 360 -12.12 -16.98 -31.76
CA LEU A 360 -13.29 -17.65 -31.15
C LEU A 360 -13.05 -17.91 -29.65
N VAL A 361 -11.83 -18.32 -29.29
CA VAL A 361 -11.45 -18.53 -27.88
C VAL A 361 -11.51 -17.21 -27.10
N LEU A 362 -11.02 -16.12 -27.68
CA LEU A 362 -11.11 -14.79 -27.09
C LEU A 362 -12.56 -14.30 -26.96
N GLU A 363 -13.42 -14.54 -27.96
CA GLU A 363 -14.85 -14.20 -27.87
C GLU A 363 -15.57 -15.03 -26.80
N GLN A 364 -15.30 -16.33 -26.72
CA GLN A 364 -15.83 -17.18 -25.66
C GLN A 364 -15.35 -16.77 -24.28
N ALA A 365 -14.08 -16.37 -24.16
CA ALA A 365 -13.53 -15.85 -22.92
C ALA A 365 -14.23 -14.55 -22.51
N LYS A 366 -14.39 -13.60 -23.44
CA LYS A 366 -15.14 -12.35 -23.21
C LYS A 366 -16.57 -12.63 -22.75
N LEU A 367 -17.30 -13.50 -23.45
CA LEU A 367 -18.68 -13.87 -23.09
C LEU A 367 -18.77 -14.50 -21.70
N ARG A 368 -17.79 -15.33 -21.33
CA ARG A 368 -17.74 -15.99 -20.01
C ARG A 368 -17.30 -15.04 -18.90
N ALA A 369 -16.55 -13.99 -19.23
CA ALA A 369 -16.03 -13.00 -18.30
C ALA A 369 -17.02 -11.87 -17.99
N VAL A 370 -18.06 -11.65 -18.82
CA VAL A 370 -19.05 -10.58 -18.61
C VAL A 370 -19.62 -10.60 -17.19
N GLY A 371 -19.37 -9.53 -16.43
CA GLY A 371 -19.83 -9.39 -15.04
C GLY A 371 -19.18 -10.36 -14.05
N LYS A 372 -18.04 -10.95 -14.42
CA LYS A 372 -17.28 -11.90 -13.57
C LYS A 372 -15.85 -11.44 -13.37
N MET A 373 -15.31 -11.75 -12.20
CA MET A 373 -13.89 -11.68 -11.95
C MET A 373 -13.21 -12.92 -12.56
N ALA A 374 -12.22 -12.72 -13.43
CA ALA A 374 -11.50 -13.80 -14.10
C ALA A 374 -10.15 -14.09 -13.43
N VAL A 375 -9.94 -15.31 -12.93
CA VAL A 375 -8.65 -15.76 -12.39
C VAL A 375 -8.02 -16.76 -13.35
N VAL A 376 -6.77 -16.51 -13.75
CA VAL A 376 -6.06 -17.35 -14.72
C VAL A 376 -5.06 -18.27 -14.01
N VAL A 377 -5.19 -19.58 -14.25
CA VAL A 377 -4.26 -20.62 -13.79
C VAL A 377 -3.34 -20.98 -14.95
N MET A 378 -2.04 -20.75 -14.78
CA MET A 378 -1.04 -20.98 -15.84
C MET A 378 -0.20 -22.25 -15.63
N GLY A 379 0.08 -22.94 -16.74
CA GLY A 379 0.93 -24.13 -16.78
C GLY A 379 2.40 -23.83 -17.01
N THR A 380 3.19 -23.73 -15.93
CA THR A 380 4.67 -23.60 -15.90
C THR A 380 5.29 -22.37 -16.61
N LYS A 381 6.49 -22.01 -16.16
CA LYS A 381 7.22 -20.72 -16.28
C LYS A 381 7.46 -20.13 -17.70
N ALA A 382 6.94 -20.69 -18.79
CA ALA A 382 7.42 -20.40 -20.14
C ALA A 382 6.38 -19.83 -21.14
N ALA A 383 5.14 -19.54 -20.73
CA ALA A 383 4.18 -18.87 -21.60
C ALA A 383 4.00 -17.41 -21.14
N HIS A 384 4.39 -16.48 -22.02
CA HIS A 384 4.28 -15.04 -21.80
C HIS A 384 2.82 -14.63 -21.50
N HIS A 385 2.65 -14.05 -20.31
CA HIS A 385 1.66 -13.09 -19.82
C HIS A 385 0.30 -12.97 -20.53
N LEU A 386 -0.81 -13.21 -19.80
CA LEU A 386 -2.12 -12.60 -20.08
C LEU A 386 -2.93 -12.35 -18.79
N THR A 387 -3.70 -11.26 -18.87
CA THR A 387 -4.15 -10.29 -17.85
C THR A 387 -5.50 -10.65 -17.20
N LEU A 388 -5.72 -10.25 -15.94
CA LEU A 388 -7.06 -10.10 -15.34
C LEU A 388 -7.84 -9.05 -16.15
N GLN A 389 -8.81 -9.47 -16.95
CA GLN A 389 -9.86 -8.57 -17.45
C GLN A 389 -11.11 -8.78 -16.61
N VAL A 390 -11.44 -7.80 -15.78
CA VAL A 390 -12.81 -7.58 -15.31
C VAL A 390 -13.50 -6.79 -16.42
N SER A 391 -14.51 -7.38 -17.05
CA SER A 391 -15.37 -6.70 -18.05
C SER A 391 -16.61 -6.12 -17.41
#